data_AF-A0A2S1X7M0-F1
#
_entry.id   AF-A0A2S1X7M0-F1
#
_cell.length_a   1.000
_cell.length_b   1.000
_cell.length_c   1.000
_cell.angle_alpha   90.00
_cell.angle_beta   90.00
_cell.angle_gamma   90.00
#
_symmetry.space_group_name_H-M   'P 1'
#
loop_
_entity.id
_entity.type
_entity.pdbx_description
1 polymer ?
#
loop_
_entity_poly.entity_id
_entity_poly.type
_entity_poly.pdbx_seq_one_letter_code
_entity_poly.pdbx_strand_id
1 'polypeptide(L)' 'LAGTAAYANRIAHVQIADYPGRGEPGTGTLDLDRYLSTIEASGYSGYVSLEYIST' A
#
# COMPACT_ATOMS: atom_id res chain seq x y z
N LEU A 1 -8.28 -5.68 2.87
CA LEU A 1 -7.90 -5.15 4.21
C LEU A 1 -9.09 -4.40 4.80
N ALA A 2 -9.74 -4.96 5.82
CA ALA A 2 -10.83 -4.31 6.55
C ALA A 2 -10.31 -3.34 7.66
N GLY A 3 -8.99 -3.19 7.82
CA GLY A 3 -8.39 -2.46 8.93
C GLY A 3 -7.92 -1.04 8.65
N THR A 4 -7.72 -0.64 7.39
CA THR A 4 -7.11 0.68 7.08
C THR A 4 -8.04 1.85 7.40
N ALA A 5 -9.35 1.72 7.11
CA ALA A 5 -10.32 2.79 7.37
C ALA A 5 -10.51 3.08 8.87
N ALA A 6 -10.43 2.07 9.75
CA ALA A 6 -10.64 2.23 11.18
C ALA A 6 -9.48 2.93 11.91
N TYR A 7 -8.28 2.94 11.31
CA TYR A 7 -7.07 3.47 11.94
C TYR A 7 -6.36 4.52 11.10
N ALA A 8 -6.99 5.05 10.05
CA ALA A 8 -6.38 5.98 9.12
C ALA A 8 -5.70 7.18 9.81
N ASN A 9 -6.34 7.72 10.85
CA ASN A 9 -5.80 8.81 11.68
C ASN A 9 -4.57 8.44 12.54
N ARG A 10 -4.17 7.17 12.58
CA ARG A 10 -2.99 6.65 13.29
C ARG A 10 -1.89 6.18 12.36
N ILE A 11 -2.13 6.15 11.04
CA ILE A 11 -1.15 5.71 10.06
C ILE A 11 -0.18 6.87 9.80
N ALA A 12 1.04 6.75 10.29
CA ALA A 12 2.10 7.74 10.03
C ALA A 12 2.82 7.48 8.70
N HIS A 13 2.91 6.22 8.27
CA HIS A 13 3.65 5.85 7.06
C HIS A 13 3.05 4.61 6.38
N VAL A 14 3.18 4.54 5.06
CA VAL A 14 2.75 3.40 4.24
C VAL A 14 3.94 2.91 3.43
N GLN A 15 4.12 1.60 3.39
CA GLN A 15 5.13 0.91 2.58
C GLN A 15 4.42 -0.15 1.73
N ILE A 16 4.83 -0.30 0.46
CA ILE A 16 4.24 -1.27 -0.47
C ILE A 16 5.28 -2.13 -1.17
N ALA A 17 4.86 -3.35 -1.48
CA ALA A 17 5.51 -4.28 -2.40
C ALA A 17 4.42 -5.13 -3.06
N ASP A 18 4.68 -5.64 -4.26
CA ASP A 18 3.71 -6.48 -4.95
C ASP A 18 3.67 -7.90 -4.36
N TYR A 19 2.57 -8.61 -4.56
CA TYR A 19 2.38 -9.98 -4.10
C TYR A 19 1.77 -10.87 -5.20
N PRO A 20 2.25 -12.11 -5.38
CA PRO A 20 3.31 -12.79 -4.62
C PRO A 20 4.72 -12.28 -4.92
N GLY A 21 5.68 -12.62 -4.06
CA GLY A 21 7.12 -12.41 -4.32
C GLY A 21 7.75 -11.16 -3.69
N ARG A 22 6.96 -10.19 -3.22
CA ARG A 22 7.48 -8.93 -2.64
C ARG A 22 8.36 -8.14 -3.63
N GLY A 23 8.08 -8.27 -4.93
CA GLY A 23 8.80 -7.59 -6.01
C GLY A 23 8.26 -6.18 -6.29
N GLU A 24 8.80 -5.54 -7.32
CA GLU A 24 8.34 -4.23 -7.79
C GLU A 24 6.83 -4.22 -8.07
N PRO A 25 6.12 -3.09 -7.88
CA PRO A 25 4.75 -2.93 -8.38
C PRO A 25 4.64 -3.37 -9.85
N GLY A 26 3.73 -4.31 -10.12
CA GLY A 26 3.52 -4.90 -11.45
C GLY A 26 4.20 -6.26 -11.67
N THR A 27 4.99 -6.76 -10.71
CA THR A 27 5.63 -8.09 -10.80
C THR A 27 4.80 -9.21 -10.19
N GLY A 28 3.78 -8.87 -9.41
CA GLY A 28 2.85 -9.79 -8.78
C GLY A 28 1.45 -9.68 -9.37
N THR A 29 0.46 -9.92 -8.52
CA THR A 29 -0.97 -9.94 -8.86
C THR A 29 -1.81 -9.10 -7.90
N LEU A 30 -1.17 -8.38 -6.98
CA LEU A 30 -1.89 -7.58 -6.00
C LEU A 30 -2.46 -6.35 -6.69
N ASP A 31 -3.76 -6.10 -6.49
CA ASP A 31 -4.42 -4.88 -6.98
C ASP A 31 -4.00 -3.68 -6.13
N LEU A 32 -2.76 -3.21 -6.34
CA LEU A 32 -2.14 -2.12 -5.60
C LEU A 32 -2.92 -0.82 -5.77
N ASP A 33 -3.45 -0.54 -6.96
CA ASP A 33 -4.23 0.67 -7.24
C ASP A 33 -5.46 0.76 -6.33
N ARG A 34 -6.22 -0.34 -6.20
CA ARG A 34 -7.37 -0.38 -5.28
C ARG A 34 -6.98 -0.09 -3.83
N TYR A 35 -5.85 -0.63 -3.37
CA TYR A 35 -5.40 -0.39 -1.99
C TYR A 35 -4.92 1.05 -1.79
N LEU A 36 -4.19 1.61 -2.75
CA LEU A 36 -3.74 2.99 -2.72
C LEU A 36 -4.93 3.95 -2.70
N SER A 37 -5.93 3.75 -3.57
CA SER A 37 -7.16 4.56 -3.55
C SER A 37 -7.93 4.41 -2.23
N THR A 38 -7.93 3.23 -1.61
CA THR A 38 -8.57 3.03 -0.30
C THR A 38 -7.85 3.80 0.82
N ILE A 39 -6.51 3.83 0.78
CA ILE A 39 -5.68 4.55 1.75
C ILE A 39 -5.87 6.07 1.56
N GLU A 40 -5.83 6.56 0.33
CA GLU A 40 -6.10 7.96 0.00
C GLU A 40 -7.50 8.38 0.47
N ALA A 41 -8.53 7.60 0.14
CA ALA A 41 -9.92 7.87 0.56
C ALA A 41 -10.12 7.84 2.08
N SER A 42 -9.20 7.21 2.82
CA SER A 42 -9.22 7.22 4.29
C SER A 42 -8.67 8.51 4.92
N GLY A 43 -8.20 9.45 4.09
CA GLY A 43 -7.64 10.73 4.51
C GLY A 43 -6.12 10.70 4.75
N TYR A 44 -5.45 9.62 4.37
CA TYR A 44 -3.99 9.56 4.43
C TYR A 44 -3.38 10.45 3.33
N SER A 45 -2.58 11.42 3.74
CA SER A 45 -1.91 12.37 2.84
C SER A 45 -0.38 12.33 2.94
N GLY A 46 0.16 11.26 3.53
CA GLY A 46 1.60 11.06 3.69
C GLY A 46 2.24 10.34 2.49
N TYR A 47 3.54 10.09 2.59
CA TYR A 47 4.28 9.38 1.54
C TYR A 47 4.07 7.86 1.59
N VAL A 48 3.98 7.27 0.41
CA VAL A 48 4.03 5.82 0.21
C VAL A 48 5.43 5.42 -0.25
N SER A 49 6.13 4.64 0.55
CA SER A 49 7.46 4.12 0.21
C SER A 49 7.36 2.82 -0.57
N LEU A 50 8.26 2.65 -1.53
CA LEU A 50 8.45 1.40 -2.24
C LEU A 50 9.43 0.52 -1.46
N GLU A 51 8.94 -0.57 -0.87
CA GLU A 51 9.71 -1.48 -0.02
C GLU A 51 9.67 -2.91 -0.56
N TYR A 52 10.21 -3.09 -1.77
CA TYR A 52 10.26 -4.37 -2.47
C TYR A 52 11.69 -4.93 -2.57
N ILE A 53 11.79 -6.21 -2.92
CA ILE A 53 13.03 -6.86 -3.38
C ILE A 53 13.16 -6.52 -4.86
N SER A 54 14.27 -5.88 -5.26
CA SER A 54 14.47 -5.58 -6.68
C SER A 54 14.87 -6.84 -7.42
N THR A 55 14.18 -7.12 -8.52
CA THR A 55 14.38 -8.34 -9.32
C THR A 55 15.42 -8.13 -10.41
#